data_AF-A0A8T2CHM7-F1
#
_entry.id   AF-A0A8T2CHM7-F1
#
_cell.length_a   1.000
_cell.length_b   1.000
_cell.length_c   1.000
_cell.angle_alpha   90.00
_cell.angle_beta   90.00
_cell.angle_gamma   90.00
#
_symmetry.space_group_name_H-M   'P 1'
#
loop_
_entity.id
_entity.type
_entity.pdbx_description
1 polymer ?
#
loop_
_entity_poly.entity_id
_entity_poly.type
_entity_poly.pdbx_seq_one_letter_code
_entity_poly.pdbx_strand_id
1 'polypeptide(L)'
;MAESMSLSDALDYDSPYYLDKDEHPYHRSTIILSQAEDNFAIWKLSFTRLLRIKNKLAFVNGTLEKPDASSPLYKRWERCNALVMCWMWNSMTEELSKRVTFAETAHNMWEHIRRIFVPNVDLKIYQTRRKIMELRQDSDSVEKYFKKMSNAWLELSEYDPVKVCSCRGCDCEITKRAKEARDKEELYAFLMGLNKDLIKKSKIKHPSSPYYEPWKQCNAIVLQWLSNSVTKTLQNYVLQAETAHKAWEDLRRIFVPCVDFKIYELLQRLATLRQGGDSVGEYFGKLSKAWMELSEFDPVPECKCGGCGCEGAKRAKEAREKERRYAFLMGLNKEFDYVRMKVMNKKNPPSVHAAYEMVVRSESIMKWNRS
;
A
#
# COMPACT_ATOMS: atom_id res chain seq x y z
N MET A 1 31.97 23.21 -22.70
CA MET A 1 32.81 24.42 -22.74
C MET A 1 34.00 24.17 -21.83
N ALA A 2 35.18 24.49 -22.33
CA ALA A 2 36.47 24.15 -21.74
C ALA A 2 36.62 24.67 -20.30
N GLU A 3 37.19 23.81 -19.46
CA GLU A 3 37.69 24.16 -18.14
C GLU A 3 38.72 25.29 -18.25
N SER A 4 38.37 26.46 -17.74
CA SER A 4 39.32 27.44 -17.26
C SER A 4 38.88 27.93 -15.89
N MET A 5 38.89 27.03 -14.90
CA MET A 5 38.94 27.46 -13.50
C MET A 5 40.40 27.65 -13.14
N SER A 6 40.81 28.91 -13.05
CA SER A 6 42.09 29.34 -12.51
C SER A 6 42.35 28.66 -11.17
N LEU A 7 43.52 28.03 -11.01
CA LEU A 7 44.07 27.70 -9.69
C LEU A 7 44.25 29.02 -8.92
N SER A 8 43.28 29.39 -8.10
CA SER A 8 43.56 30.24 -6.95
C SER A 8 43.97 29.33 -5.79
N ASP A 9 45.06 29.67 -5.11
CA ASP A 9 45.51 29.11 -3.83
C ASP A 9 44.56 29.46 -2.67
N ALA A 10 43.27 29.64 -2.94
CA ALA A 10 42.25 29.73 -1.92
C ALA A 10 41.83 28.30 -1.58
N LEU A 11 41.94 27.93 -0.30
CA LEU A 11 41.38 26.70 0.26
C LEU A 11 39.86 26.75 0.02
N ASP A 12 39.40 26.17 -1.08
CA ASP A 12 37.97 25.96 -1.30
C ASP A 12 37.52 24.84 -0.36
N TYR A 13 37.14 25.23 0.85
CA TYR A 13 36.64 24.34 1.90
C TYR A 13 35.39 23.58 1.46
N ASP A 14 34.64 24.12 0.50
CA ASP A 14 33.45 23.50 -0.07
C ASP A 14 33.80 22.53 -1.22
N SER A 15 35.07 22.42 -1.59
CA SER A 15 35.53 21.43 -2.56
C SER A 15 35.44 20.01 -2.01
N PRO A 16 34.88 19.04 -2.76
CA PRO A 16 34.90 17.64 -2.33
C PRO A 16 36.33 17.08 -2.23
N TYR A 17 37.30 17.73 -2.90
CA TYR A 17 38.72 17.40 -2.90
C TYR A 17 39.50 17.97 -1.71
N TYR A 18 38.86 18.79 -0.88
CA TYR A 18 39.50 19.36 0.31
C TYR A 18 39.78 18.26 1.33
N LEU A 19 41.00 18.20 1.86
CA LEU A 19 41.40 17.31 2.95
C LEU A 19 41.73 18.17 4.16
N ASP A 20 40.97 17.97 5.24
CA ASP A 20 41.24 18.65 6.50
C ASP A 20 42.53 18.10 7.13
N LYS A 21 43.28 18.94 7.85
CA LYS A 21 44.48 18.51 8.59
C LYS A 21 44.16 17.51 9.69
N ASP A 22 42.94 17.55 10.22
CA ASP A 22 42.49 16.66 11.30
C ASP A 22 41.81 15.37 10.80
N GLU A 23 41.78 15.14 9.48
CA GLU A 23 41.19 13.93 8.90
C GLU A 23 42.13 12.72 8.97
N HIS A 24 41.83 11.80 9.89
CA HIS A 24 42.58 10.56 10.05
C HIS A 24 41.93 9.37 9.31
N PRO A 25 42.71 8.47 8.68
CA PRO A 25 42.22 7.23 8.06
C PRO A 25 41.48 6.28 9.01
N TYR A 26 41.68 6.39 10.32
CA TYR A 26 41.15 5.46 11.33
C TYR A 26 39.89 5.99 12.04
N HIS A 27 39.00 6.66 11.29
CA HIS A 27 37.73 7.06 11.86
C HIS A 27 36.95 5.83 12.35
N ARG A 28 36.71 5.74 13.66
CA ARG A 28 35.96 4.64 14.26
C ARG A 28 34.47 4.89 14.07
N SER A 29 33.88 4.21 13.09
CA SER A 29 32.43 4.20 12.90
C SER A 29 31.74 3.66 14.14
N THR A 30 30.64 4.30 14.57
CA THR A 30 29.82 3.82 15.69
C THR A 30 29.07 2.52 15.34
N ILE A 31 28.88 2.26 14.05
CA ILE A 31 28.18 1.08 13.53
C ILE A 31 29.16 0.31 12.65
N ILE A 32 29.36 -0.98 12.97
CA ILE A 32 30.19 -1.89 12.18
C ILE A 32 29.28 -2.70 11.27
N LEU A 33 29.48 -2.56 9.97
CA LEU A 33 28.75 -3.31 8.94
C LEU A 33 29.07 -4.80 9.04
N SER A 34 28.04 -5.62 9.21
CA SER A 34 28.15 -7.06 9.36
C SER A 34 27.07 -7.77 8.55
N GLN A 35 27.48 -8.76 7.75
CA GLN A 35 26.53 -9.58 6.99
C GLN A 35 25.68 -10.46 7.91
N ALA A 36 26.23 -10.93 9.03
CA ALA A 36 25.51 -11.74 10.01
C ALA A 36 24.38 -10.96 10.71
N GLU A 37 24.53 -9.65 10.86
CA GLU A 37 23.52 -8.79 11.49
C GLU A 37 22.50 -8.21 10.51
N ASP A 38 22.72 -8.36 9.19
CA ASP A 38 21.92 -7.73 8.13
C ASP A 38 21.65 -6.24 8.41
N ASN A 39 22.70 -5.51 8.80
CA ASN A 39 22.59 -4.14 9.34
C ASN A 39 22.91 -3.03 8.31
N PHE A 40 22.94 -3.38 7.02
CA PHE A 40 23.35 -2.47 5.93
C PHE A 40 22.56 -1.17 5.87
N ALA A 41 21.24 -1.19 6.07
CA ALA A 41 20.43 0.03 5.98
C ALA A 41 20.81 1.08 7.05
N ILE A 42 21.03 0.62 8.28
CA ILE A 42 21.40 1.50 9.40
C ILE A 42 22.85 2.00 9.22
N TRP A 43 23.76 1.11 8.81
CA TRP A 43 25.13 1.48 8.47
C TRP A 43 25.18 2.51 7.32
N LYS A 44 24.45 2.26 6.22
CA LYS A 44 24.35 3.16 5.05
C LYS A 44 23.90 4.55 5.49
N LEU A 45 22.85 4.64 6.31
CA LEU A 45 22.35 5.93 6.82
C LEU A 45 23.41 6.66 7.67
N SER A 46 24.07 5.95 8.58
CA SER A 46 25.11 6.53 9.44
C SER A 46 26.33 6.99 8.63
N PHE A 47 26.82 6.13 7.73
CA PHE A 47 28.01 6.39 6.93
C PHE A 47 27.78 7.51 5.91
N THR A 48 26.61 7.56 5.24
CA THR A 48 26.29 8.67 4.33
C THR A 48 26.19 10.01 5.05
N ARG A 49 25.75 10.06 6.32
CA ARG A 49 25.79 11.28 7.13
C ARG A 49 27.21 11.73 7.43
N LEU A 50 28.08 10.80 7.85
CA LEU A 50 29.50 11.08 8.03
C LEU A 50 30.11 11.69 6.75
N LEU A 51 29.88 11.06 5.61
CA LEU A 51 30.40 11.54 4.33
C LEU A 51 29.82 12.89 3.92
N ARG A 52 28.57 13.22 4.27
CA ARG A 52 28.01 14.57 4.05
C ARG A 52 28.71 15.62 4.90
N ILE A 53 28.93 15.34 6.18
CA ILE A 53 29.65 16.25 7.09
C ILE A 53 31.07 16.52 6.58
N LYS A 54 31.72 15.51 6.00
CA LYS A 54 33.07 15.62 5.44
C LYS A 54 33.13 16.08 3.98
N ASN A 55 31.98 16.35 3.36
CA ASN A 55 31.87 16.68 1.94
C ASN A 55 32.53 15.62 1.01
N LYS A 56 32.35 14.34 1.33
CA LYS A 56 32.90 13.18 0.59
C LYS A 56 31.84 12.24 0.00
N LEU A 57 30.54 12.56 0.13
CA LEU A 57 29.47 11.69 -0.36
C LEU A 57 29.58 11.39 -1.87
N ALA A 58 30.08 12.35 -2.64
CA ALA A 58 30.22 12.26 -4.08
C ALA A 58 31.14 11.10 -4.55
N PHE A 59 32.07 10.66 -3.69
CA PHE A 59 33.00 9.55 -3.96
C PHE A 59 32.34 8.17 -3.91
N VAL A 60 31.18 8.02 -3.25
CA VAL A 60 30.50 6.72 -3.11
C VAL A 60 29.21 6.64 -3.89
N ASN A 61 28.48 7.74 -4.08
CA ASN A 61 27.20 7.76 -4.80
C ASN A 61 27.36 7.84 -6.33
N GLY A 62 28.58 7.95 -6.85
CA GLY A 62 28.89 7.99 -8.28
C GLY A 62 28.68 9.34 -8.95
N THR A 63 28.37 10.41 -8.21
CA THR A 63 28.22 11.76 -8.81
C THR A 63 29.56 12.43 -9.12
N LEU A 64 30.67 11.91 -8.58
CA LEU A 64 32.03 12.36 -8.87
C LEU A 64 32.79 11.27 -9.64
N GLU A 65 32.98 11.50 -10.93
CA GLU A 65 33.74 10.59 -11.78
C GLU A 65 35.25 10.72 -11.50
N LYS A 66 35.99 9.63 -11.78
CA LYS A 66 37.44 9.61 -11.70
C LYS A 66 38.00 10.55 -12.80
N PRO A 67 38.75 11.60 -12.45
CA PRO A 67 39.35 12.50 -13.44
C PRO A 67 40.37 11.76 -14.32
N ASP A 68 40.64 12.32 -15.50
CA ASP A 68 41.75 11.84 -16.33
C ASP A 68 43.10 12.00 -15.61
N ALA A 69 44.05 11.13 -15.90
CA ALA A 69 45.39 11.16 -15.31
C ALA A 69 46.14 12.48 -15.59
N SER A 70 45.82 13.19 -16.68
CA SER A 70 46.37 14.50 -17.01
C SER A 70 45.73 15.65 -16.21
N SER A 71 44.62 15.41 -15.51
CA SER A 71 43.91 16.45 -14.77
C SER A 71 44.71 16.91 -13.54
N PRO A 72 44.79 18.23 -13.27
CA PRO A 72 45.41 18.74 -12.05
C PRO A 72 44.67 18.27 -10.77
N LEU A 73 43.42 17.81 -10.90
CA LEU A 73 42.62 17.30 -9.79
C LEU A 73 42.84 15.81 -9.51
N TYR A 74 43.49 15.06 -10.40
CA TYR A 74 43.65 13.61 -10.29
C TYR A 74 44.26 13.18 -8.96
N LYS A 75 45.41 13.79 -8.58
CA LYS A 75 46.10 13.47 -7.32
C LYS A 75 45.26 13.80 -6.08
N ARG A 76 44.45 14.87 -6.13
CA ARG A 76 43.57 15.25 -5.02
C ARG A 76 42.39 14.27 -4.90
N TRP A 77 41.80 13.89 -6.04
CA TRP A 77 40.77 12.85 -6.11
C TRP A 77 41.29 11.53 -5.56
N GLU A 78 42.47 11.09 -5.97
CA GLU A 78 43.07 9.80 -5.58
C GLU A 78 43.28 9.71 -4.06
N ARG A 79 43.81 10.78 -3.44
CA ARG A 79 43.98 10.86 -1.98
C ARG A 79 42.66 10.80 -1.23
N CYS A 80 41.65 11.56 -1.67
CA CYS A 80 40.33 11.55 -1.05
C CYS A 80 39.64 10.20 -1.21
N ASN A 81 39.71 9.59 -2.40
CA ASN A 81 39.16 8.28 -2.67
C ASN A 81 39.80 7.22 -1.75
N ALA A 82 41.14 7.21 -1.62
CA ALA A 82 41.84 6.30 -0.73
C ALA A 82 41.42 6.48 0.75
N LEU A 83 41.26 7.74 1.20
CA LEU A 83 40.80 8.04 2.55
C LEU A 83 39.39 7.49 2.82
N VAL A 84 38.46 7.68 1.88
CA VAL A 84 37.11 7.14 1.99
C VAL A 84 37.12 5.61 2.04
N MET A 85 37.96 4.95 1.23
CA MET A 85 38.13 3.49 1.31
C MET A 85 38.65 3.04 2.68
N CYS A 86 39.62 3.75 3.27
CA CYS A 86 40.07 3.50 4.64
C CYS A 86 38.93 3.60 5.67
N TRP A 87 38.09 4.63 5.59
CA TRP A 87 36.92 4.75 6.47
C TRP A 87 35.93 3.61 6.26
N MET A 88 35.72 3.17 5.01
CA MET A 88 34.84 2.04 4.72
C MET A 88 35.39 0.76 5.34
N TRP A 89 36.66 0.40 5.11
CA TRP A 89 37.29 -0.77 5.72
C TRP A 89 37.22 -0.76 7.24
N ASN A 90 37.43 0.41 7.86
CA ASN A 90 37.36 0.58 9.32
C ASN A 90 35.92 0.59 9.88
N SER A 91 34.91 0.49 9.01
CA SER A 91 33.50 0.48 9.37
C SER A 91 32.80 -0.85 9.09
N MET A 92 33.55 -1.92 8.81
CA MET A 92 33.00 -3.25 8.53
C MET A 92 33.79 -4.37 9.20
N THR A 93 33.20 -5.56 9.27
CA THR A 93 33.88 -6.75 9.78
C THR A 93 35.01 -7.21 8.84
N GLU A 94 35.98 -7.93 9.40
CA GLU A 94 37.11 -8.49 8.62
C GLU A 94 36.63 -9.43 7.51
N GLU A 95 35.60 -10.24 7.77
CA GLU A 95 35.00 -11.14 6.79
C GLU A 95 34.45 -10.36 5.57
N LEU A 96 33.73 -9.27 5.81
CA LEU A 96 33.20 -8.45 4.73
C LEU A 96 34.32 -7.71 3.99
N SER A 97 35.32 -7.20 4.73
CA SER A 97 36.50 -6.54 4.17
C SER A 97 37.20 -7.41 3.12
N LYS A 98 37.41 -8.71 3.44
CA LYS A 98 38.02 -9.69 2.52
C LYS A 98 37.29 -9.83 1.18
N ARG A 99 35.96 -9.62 1.16
CA ARG A 99 35.14 -9.74 -0.06
C ARG A 99 35.28 -8.53 -0.98
N VAL A 100 35.70 -7.39 -0.45
CA VAL A 100 35.78 -6.11 -1.17
C VAL A 100 37.21 -5.58 -1.30
N THR A 101 38.22 -6.34 -0.87
CA THR A 101 39.65 -5.97 -0.89
C THR A 101 40.15 -5.46 -2.23
N PHE A 102 39.65 -6.02 -3.34
CA PHE A 102 40.10 -5.69 -4.69
C PHE A 102 39.31 -4.52 -5.33
N ALA A 103 38.45 -3.83 -4.59
CA ALA A 103 37.77 -2.67 -5.11
C ALA A 103 38.76 -1.53 -5.38
N GLU A 104 38.83 -1.05 -6.63
CA GLU A 104 39.77 -0.01 -7.04
C GLU A 104 39.38 1.40 -6.57
N THR A 105 38.09 1.62 -6.29
CA THR A 105 37.54 2.92 -5.90
C THR A 105 36.55 2.77 -4.76
N ALA A 106 36.34 3.84 -3.98
CA ALA A 106 35.33 3.89 -2.93
C ALA A 106 33.93 3.63 -3.50
N HIS A 107 33.64 4.13 -4.70
CA HIS A 107 32.38 3.84 -5.41
C HIS A 107 32.22 2.35 -5.74
N ASN A 108 33.25 1.71 -6.31
CA ASN A 108 33.21 0.28 -6.64
C ASN A 108 33.05 -0.57 -5.38
N MET A 109 33.73 -0.19 -4.30
CA MET A 109 33.60 -0.83 -2.99
C MET A 109 32.16 -0.71 -2.46
N TRP A 110 31.58 0.49 -2.55
CA TRP A 110 30.21 0.78 -2.11
C TRP A 110 29.17 -0.04 -2.88
N GLU A 111 29.27 -0.09 -4.21
CA GLU A 111 28.37 -0.89 -5.03
C GLU A 111 28.54 -2.40 -4.81
N HIS A 112 29.77 -2.88 -4.58
CA HIS A 112 29.98 -4.28 -4.23
C HIS A 112 29.28 -4.63 -2.92
N ILE A 113 29.48 -3.82 -1.86
CA ILE A 113 28.76 -3.97 -0.59
C ILE A 113 27.25 -3.95 -0.82
N ARG A 114 26.73 -2.98 -1.57
CA ARG A 114 25.30 -2.88 -1.89
C ARG A 114 24.77 -4.16 -2.53
N ARG A 115 25.50 -4.75 -3.47
CA ARG A 115 25.12 -6.01 -4.13
C ARG A 115 25.17 -7.22 -3.20
N ILE A 116 26.05 -7.23 -2.20
CA ILE A 116 26.10 -8.29 -1.19
C ILE A 116 24.83 -8.32 -0.35
N PHE A 117 24.37 -7.16 0.11
CA PHE A 117 23.21 -7.05 1.00
C PHE A 117 21.87 -6.91 0.27
N VAL A 118 21.88 -6.34 -0.94
CA VAL A 118 20.70 -6.06 -1.76
C VAL A 118 20.96 -6.51 -3.20
N PRO A 119 21.12 -7.81 -3.45
CA PRO A 119 21.31 -8.33 -4.80
C PRO A 119 20.09 -8.10 -5.69
N ASN A 120 18.89 -8.11 -5.08
CA ASN A 120 17.63 -7.80 -5.72
C ASN A 120 16.75 -6.99 -4.75
N VAL A 121 16.26 -5.83 -5.22
CA VAL A 121 15.48 -4.89 -4.40
C VAL A 121 14.14 -5.48 -4.00
N ASP A 122 13.43 -6.15 -4.90
CA ASP A 122 12.13 -6.78 -4.61
C ASP A 122 12.25 -7.90 -3.58
N LEU A 123 13.31 -8.71 -3.69
CA LEU A 123 13.60 -9.76 -2.71
C LEU A 123 13.90 -9.16 -1.33
N LYS A 124 14.68 -8.06 -1.27
CA LYS A 124 14.97 -7.37 -0.02
C LYS A 124 13.70 -6.76 0.59
N ILE A 125 12.82 -6.15 -0.21
CA ILE A 125 11.50 -5.67 0.23
C ILE A 125 10.71 -6.81 0.88
N TYR A 126 10.63 -7.97 0.21
CA TYR A 126 9.92 -9.13 0.74
C TYR A 126 10.53 -9.64 2.06
N GLN A 127 11.86 -9.76 2.14
CA GLN A 127 12.57 -10.19 3.36
C GLN A 127 12.33 -9.21 4.51
N THR A 128 12.43 -7.90 4.28
CA THR A 128 12.21 -6.87 5.29
C THR A 128 10.75 -6.85 5.76
N ARG A 129 9.76 -6.98 4.85
CA ARG A 129 8.35 -7.12 5.23
C ARG A 129 8.11 -8.36 6.08
N ARG A 130 8.72 -9.49 5.72
CA ARG A 130 8.62 -10.73 6.50
C ARG A 130 9.21 -10.55 7.91
N LYS A 131 10.39 -9.94 8.02
CA LYS A 131 11.04 -9.59 9.29
C LYS A 131 10.12 -8.73 10.16
N ILE A 132 9.48 -7.71 9.59
CA ILE A 132 8.49 -6.88 10.29
C ILE A 132 7.32 -7.72 10.83
N MET A 133 6.79 -8.63 10.03
CA MET A 133 5.66 -9.48 10.43
C MET A 133 6.03 -10.55 11.46
N GLU A 134 7.30 -10.95 11.54
CA GLU A 134 7.84 -11.90 12.50
C GLU A 134 8.29 -11.25 13.81
N LEU A 135 8.52 -9.93 13.83
CA LEU A 135 8.91 -9.21 15.05
C LEU A 135 7.85 -9.37 16.15
N ARG A 136 8.30 -9.78 17.33
CA ARG A 136 7.50 -9.87 18.55
C ARG A 136 8.19 -9.10 19.67
N GLN A 137 7.40 -8.63 20.62
CA GLN A 137 7.91 -7.96 21.81
C GLN A 137 8.67 -8.96 22.70
N ASP A 138 8.09 -10.15 22.93
CA ASP A 138 8.65 -11.21 23.76
C ASP A 138 9.13 -10.69 25.13
N SER A 139 10.42 -10.79 25.44
CA SER A 139 11.02 -10.34 26.69
C SER A 139 11.48 -8.87 26.67
N ASP A 140 11.38 -8.17 25.54
CA ASP A 140 11.79 -6.77 25.44
C ASP A 140 10.73 -5.81 26.06
N SER A 141 11.21 -4.64 26.51
CA SER A 141 10.31 -3.53 26.86
C SER A 141 9.58 -3.02 25.61
N VAL A 142 8.42 -2.40 25.79
CA VAL A 142 7.65 -1.81 24.68
C VAL A 142 8.47 -0.77 23.93
N GLU A 143 9.29 0.03 24.62
CA GLU A 143 10.16 1.02 24.00
C GLU A 143 11.23 0.38 23.12
N LYS A 144 11.89 -0.68 23.60
CA LYS A 144 12.92 -1.40 22.86
C LYS A 144 12.32 -2.12 21.64
N TYR A 145 11.15 -2.74 21.81
CA TYR A 145 10.39 -3.35 20.72
C TYR A 145 9.94 -2.32 19.67
N PHE A 146 9.39 -1.18 20.10
CA PHE A 146 9.01 -0.09 19.20
C PHE A 146 10.21 0.41 18.40
N LYS A 147 11.37 0.60 19.04
CA LYS A 147 12.59 1.01 18.34
C LYS A 147 13.04 -0.01 17.28
N LYS A 148 12.96 -1.31 17.58
CA LYS A 148 13.25 -2.38 16.60
C LYS A 148 12.28 -2.33 15.42
N MET A 149 10.99 -2.17 15.70
CA MET A 149 9.94 -2.06 14.70
C MET A 149 10.15 -0.83 13.81
N SER A 150 10.35 0.34 14.40
CA SER A 150 10.61 1.60 13.68
C SER A 150 11.87 1.53 12.81
N ASN A 151 12.93 0.86 13.27
CA ASN A 151 14.13 0.65 12.47
C ASN A 151 13.86 -0.25 11.24
N ALA A 152 13.05 -1.30 11.41
CA ALA A 152 12.68 -2.19 10.30
C ALA A 152 11.79 -1.48 9.27
N TRP A 153 10.87 -0.62 9.70
CA TRP A 153 10.05 0.21 8.81
C TRP A 153 10.85 1.30 8.09
N LEU A 154 11.83 1.90 8.77
CA LEU A 154 12.76 2.83 8.15
C LEU A 154 13.60 2.13 7.07
N GLU A 155 14.09 0.92 7.36
CA GLU A 155 14.76 0.06 6.37
C GLU A 155 13.85 -0.24 5.17
N LEU A 156 12.59 -0.61 5.41
CA LEU A 156 11.65 -0.89 4.31
C LEU A 156 11.43 0.35 3.44
N SER A 157 11.32 1.53 4.05
CA SER A 157 11.07 2.80 3.34
C SER A 157 12.21 3.22 2.41
N GLU A 158 13.44 2.75 2.65
CA GLU A 158 14.57 2.97 1.74
C GLU A 158 14.42 2.20 0.41
N TYR A 159 13.72 1.06 0.43
CA TYR A 159 13.57 0.19 -0.75
C TYR A 159 12.17 0.27 -1.37
N ASP A 160 11.14 0.52 -0.56
CA ASP A 160 9.74 0.65 -0.95
C ASP A 160 9.15 1.98 -0.43
N PRO A 161 9.55 3.12 -1.05
CA PRO A 161 9.07 4.44 -0.64
C PRO A 161 7.58 4.62 -0.96
N VAL A 162 6.88 5.38 -0.13
CA VAL A 162 5.48 5.72 -0.36
C VAL A 162 5.34 6.44 -1.71
N LYS A 163 4.46 5.91 -2.57
CA LYS A 163 4.21 6.47 -3.90
C LYS A 163 3.64 7.89 -3.79
N VAL A 164 4.27 8.83 -4.50
CA VAL A 164 3.87 10.25 -4.57
C VAL A 164 3.35 10.55 -5.98
N CYS A 165 2.28 11.33 -6.10
CA CYS A 165 1.85 11.82 -7.43
C CYS A 165 2.94 12.73 -8.02
N SER A 166 3.29 12.49 -9.28
CA SER A 166 4.18 13.37 -10.08
C SER A 166 3.49 14.65 -10.57
N CYS A 167 2.24 14.85 -10.15
CA CYS A 167 1.29 15.80 -10.67
C CYS A 167 1.50 17.15 -9.99
N ARG A 168 1.99 18.17 -10.69
CA ARG A 168 2.12 19.51 -10.10
C ARG A 168 0.74 20.14 -9.95
N GLY A 169 0.36 20.47 -8.72
CA GLY A 169 -0.90 21.16 -8.42
C GLY A 169 -2.17 20.28 -8.55
N CYS A 170 -2.06 18.95 -8.54
CA CYS A 170 -3.26 18.12 -8.42
C CYS A 170 -3.77 18.15 -6.97
N ASP A 171 -5.09 18.12 -6.80
CA ASP A 171 -5.74 17.82 -5.51
C ASP A 171 -6.11 16.33 -5.40
N CYS A 172 -5.29 15.48 -6.01
CA CYS A 172 -5.53 14.06 -6.08
C CYS A 172 -4.98 13.39 -4.81
N GLU A 173 -5.89 12.88 -3.98
CA GLU A 173 -5.59 12.31 -2.64
C GLU A 173 -4.71 11.05 -2.66
N ILE A 174 -4.08 10.69 -3.79
CA ILE A 174 -3.29 9.46 -3.95
C ILE A 174 -2.14 9.40 -2.94
N THR A 175 -1.35 10.47 -2.84
CA THR A 175 -0.24 10.54 -1.89
C THR A 175 -0.75 10.45 -0.44
N LYS A 176 -1.89 11.09 -0.14
CA LYS A 176 -2.51 11.07 1.18
C LYS A 176 -2.98 9.65 1.54
N ARG A 177 -3.74 9.00 0.66
CA ARG A 177 -4.22 7.62 0.85
C ARG A 177 -3.08 6.61 0.95
N ALA A 178 -2.01 6.79 0.17
CA ALA A 178 -0.84 5.92 0.23
C ALA A 178 -0.10 6.05 1.58
N LYS A 179 0.03 7.27 2.12
CA LYS A 179 0.56 7.50 3.47
C LYS A 179 -0.34 6.88 4.54
N GLU A 180 -1.64 7.16 4.51
CA GLU A 180 -2.60 6.59 5.47
C GLU A 180 -2.62 5.05 5.45
N ALA A 181 -2.45 4.44 4.28
CA ALA A 181 -2.34 2.99 4.14
C ALA A 181 -1.06 2.45 4.79
N ARG A 182 0.09 3.12 4.58
CA ARG A 182 1.37 2.75 5.21
C ARG A 182 1.31 2.93 6.72
N ASP A 183 0.77 4.06 7.22
CA ASP A 183 0.62 4.31 8.66
C ASP A 183 -0.25 3.25 9.35
N LYS A 184 -1.31 2.78 8.68
CA LYS A 184 -2.14 1.67 9.17
C LYS A 184 -1.38 0.34 9.21
N GLU A 185 -0.57 0.06 8.19
CA GLU A 185 0.26 -1.15 8.12
C GLU A 185 1.27 -1.18 9.28
N GLU A 186 1.95 -0.06 9.54
CA GLU A 186 2.89 0.11 10.66
C GLU A 186 2.21 -0.11 12.01
N LEU A 187 1.05 0.52 12.21
CA LEU A 187 0.25 0.36 13.43
C LEU A 187 -0.17 -1.09 13.65
N TYR A 188 -0.70 -1.76 12.63
CA TYR A 188 -1.16 -3.14 12.76
C TYR A 188 -0.02 -4.11 13.03
N ALA A 189 1.11 -3.96 12.33
CA ALA A 189 2.29 -4.79 12.59
C ALA A 189 2.81 -4.60 14.02
N PHE A 190 2.89 -3.34 14.49
CA PHE A 190 3.27 -3.04 15.87
C PHE A 190 2.34 -3.72 16.88
N LEU A 191 1.03 -3.52 16.74
CA LEU A 191 0.02 -4.06 17.66
C LEU A 191 -0.02 -5.60 17.66
N MET A 192 0.11 -6.24 16.49
CA MET A 192 0.10 -7.71 16.40
C MET A 192 1.33 -8.36 17.04
N GLY A 193 2.47 -7.67 17.10
CA GLY A 193 3.67 -8.20 17.75
C GLY A 193 3.78 -7.87 19.24
N LEU A 194 2.89 -7.07 19.83
CA LEU A 194 2.86 -6.82 21.27
C LEU A 194 2.41 -8.06 22.05
N ASN A 195 2.92 -8.19 23.28
CA ASN A 195 2.49 -9.27 24.17
C ASN A 195 0.98 -9.14 24.49
N LYS A 196 0.25 -10.27 24.38
CA LYS A 196 -1.20 -10.33 24.57
C LYS A 196 -1.67 -9.74 25.91
N ASP A 197 -0.83 -9.82 26.94
CA ASP A 197 -1.16 -9.32 28.28
C ASP A 197 -1.08 -7.78 28.39
N LEU A 198 -0.34 -7.12 27.49
CA LEU A 198 -0.33 -5.66 27.37
C LEU A 198 -1.52 -5.17 26.55
N ILE A 199 -1.94 -5.93 25.54
CA ILE A 199 -3.18 -5.69 24.77
C ILE A 199 -4.41 -5.80 25.69
N LYS A 200 -4.38 -6.69 26.69
CA LYS A 200 -5.44 -6.79 27.72
C LYS A 200 -5.42 -5.65 28.75
N LYS A 201 -4.30 -4.93 28.90
CA LYS A 201 -4.10 -3.87 29.91
C LYS A 201 -4.41 -2.46 29.41
N SER A 202 -4.61 -2.26 28.10
CA SER A 202 -5.16 -1.00 27.60
C SER A 202 -6.67 -0.96 27.81
N LYS A 203 -7.11 -0.81 29.07
CA LYS A 203 -8.35 -0.06 29.30
C LYS A 203 -8.07 1.34 28.78
N ILE A 204 -8.56 1.62 27.59
CA ILE A 204 -8.64 2.97 27.01
C ILE A 204 -9.13 3.86 28.15
N LYS A 205 -8.34 4.88 28.55
CA LYS A 205 -8.83 5.91 29.46
C LYS A 205 -10.06 6.50 28.79
N HIS A 206 -11.23 6.16 29.32
CA HIS A 206 -12.50 6.54 28.73
C HIS A 206 -12.55 8.07 28.64
N PRO A 207 -13.03 8.63 27.53
CA PRO A 207 -13.18 10.06 27.40
C PRO A 207 -14.01 10.56 28.59
N SER A 208 -13.59 11.65 29.24
CA SER A 208 -14.32 12.37 30.30
C SER A 208 -15.62 13.01 29.79
N SER A 209 -16.27 12.36 28.82
CA SER A 209 -17.49 12.80 28.18
C SER A 209 -18.67 12.39 29.05
N PRO A 210 -19.59 13.33 29.37
CA PRO A 210 -20.82 13.03 30.07
C PRO A 210 -21.72 12.01 29.32
N TYR A 211 -21.43 11.74 28.04
CA TYR A 211 -22.16 10.78 27.22
C TYR A 211 -21.62 9.34 27.27
N TYR A 212 -20.54 9.08 28.00
CA TYR A 212 -19.91 7.75 28.02
C TYR A 212 -20.79 6.68 28.69
N GLU A 213 -21.37 6.98 29.86
CA GLU A 213 -22.27 6.02 30.54
C GLU A 213 -23.56 5.76 29.75
N PRO A 214 -24.26 6.77 29.19
CA PRO A 214 -25.35 6.54 28.25
C PRO A 214 -24.95 5.68 27.04
N TRP A 215 -23.80 5.99 26.41
CA TRP A 215 -23.29 5.22 25.28
C TRP A 215 -23.03 3.76 25.63
N LYS A 216 -22.46 3.49 26.81
CA LYS A 216 -22.15 2.15 27.29
C LYS A 216 -23.42 1.31 27.51
N GLN A 217 -24.48 1.92 28.04
CA GLN A 217 -25.79 1.27 28.16
C GLN A 217 -26.37 0.93 26.78
N CYS A 218 -26.34 1.88 25.84
CA CYS A 218 -26.77 1.64 24.46
C CYS A 218 -25.95 0.54 23.78
N ASN A 219 -24.63 0.55 23.94
CA ASN A 219 -23.73 -0.47 23.38
C ASN A 219 -24.05 -1.88 23.90
N ALA A 220 -24.34 -2.02 25.21
CA ALA A 220 -24.74 -3.30 25.79
C ALA A 220 -26.10 -3.80 25.26
N ILE A 221 -27.06 -2.89 25.06
CA ILE A 221 -28.36 -3.23 24.47
C ILE A 221 -28.18 -3.73 23.02
N VAL A 222 -27.38 -3.04 22.22
CA VAL A 222 -27.14 -3.44 20.82
C VAL A 222 -26.38 -4.78 20.75
N LEU A 223 -25.41 -5.02 21.64
CA LEU A 223 -24.76 -6.33 21.75
C LEU A 223 -25.76 -7.45 22.09
N GLN A 224 -26.72 -7.17 22.98
CA GLN A 224 -27.79 -8.12 23.31
C GLN A 224 -28.69 -8.40 22.09
N TRP A 225 -29.06 -7.37 21.33
CA TRP A 225 -29.84 -7.54 20.10
C TRP A 225 -29.09 -8.37 19.06
N LEU A 226 -27.80 -8.09 18.85
CA LEU A 226 -26.95 -8.86 17.93
C LEU A 226 -26.80 -10.31 18.37
N SER A 227 -26.65 -10.57 19.67
CA SER A 227 -26.55 -11.93 20.20
C SER A 227 -27.86 -12.71 19.99
N ASN A 228 -29.00 -12.04 20.16
CA ASN A 228 -30.31 -12.66 19.96
C ASN A 228 -30.69 -12.85 18.48
N SER A 229 -30.01 -12.18 17.54
CA SER A 229 -30.30 -12.26 16.10
C SER A 229 -29.42 -13.26 15.34
N VAL A 230 -28.43 -13.87 16.01
CA VAL A 230 -27.52 -14.86 15.40
C VAL A 230 -27.68 -16.25 16.02
N THR A 231 -27.23 -17.28 15.32
CA THR A 231 -27.26 -18.66 15.82
C THR A 231 -26.30 -18.86 16.98
N LYS A 232 -26.53 -19.88 17.83
CA LYS A 232 -25.70 -20.18 19.02
C LYS A 232 -24.20 -20.26 18.71
N THR A 233 -23.81 -20.76 17.54
CA THR A 233 -22.41 -20.84 17.11
C THR A 233 -21.78 -19.47 16.91
N LEU A 234 -22.56 -18.48 16.46
CA LEU A 234 -22.11 -17.11 16.19
C LEU A 234 -22.23 -16.20 17.42
N GLN A 235 -23.08 -16.54 18.39
CA GLN A 235 -23.26 -15.79 19.64
C GLN A 235 -21.95 -15.62 20.42
N ASN A 236 -21.10 -16.66 20.44
CA ASN A 236 -19.81 -16.60 21.12
C ASN A 236 -18.90 -15.48 20.58
N TYR A 237 -18.99 -15.17 19.28
CA TYR A 237 -18.23 -14.08 18.67
C TYR A 237 -18.78 -12.70 19.08
N VAL A 238 -20.11 -12.57 19.17
CA VAL A 238 -20.78 -11.33 19.62
C VAL A 238 -20.50 -11.06 21.10
N LEU A 239 -20.55 -12.09 21.96
CA LEU A 239 -20.35 -11.96 23.40
C LEU A 239 -18.91 -11.61 23.79
N GLN A 240 -17.92 -11.96 22.95
CA GLN A 240 -16.52 -11.64 23.17
C GLN A 240 -16.12 -10.26 22.66
N ALA A 241 -17.00 -9.58 21.91
CA ALA A 241 -16.73 -8.26 21.39
C ALA A 241 -16.98 -7.17 22.43
N GLU A 242 -16.03 -6.24 22.55
CA GLU A 242 -16.09 -5.13 23.51
C GLU A 242 -17.15 -4.07 23.12
N THR A 243 -17.45 -3.96 21.82
CA THR A 243 -18.44 -3.02 21.29
C THR A 243 -19.34 -3.69 20.27
N ALA A 244 -20.58 -3.21 20.14
CA ALA A 244 -21.52 -3.64 19.12
C ALA A 244 -20.96 -3.46 17.70
N HIS A 245 -20.18 -2.39 17.48
CA HIS A 245 -19.48 -2.17 16.21
C HIS A 245 -18.43 -3.25 15.93
N LYS A 246 -17.64 -3.63 16.93
CA LYS A 246 -16.67 -4.73 16.80
C LYS A 246 -17.37 -6.07 16.53
N ALA A 247 -18.46 -6.37 17.26
CA ALA A 247 -19.26 -7.55 17.03
C ALA A 247 -19.79 -7.62 15.58
N TRP A 248 -20.28 -6.49 15.08
CA TRP A 248 -20.79 -6.36 13.72
C TRP A 248 -19.70 -6.60 12.68
N GLU A 249 -18.52 -5.99 12.83
CA GLU A 249 -17.40 -6.18 11.91
C GLU A 249 -16.81 -7.60 11.96
N ASP A 250 -16.76 -8.23 13.14
CA ASP A 250 -16.31 -9.61 13.29
C ASP A 250 -17.28 -10.58 12.61
N LEU A 251 -18.60 -10.38 12.76
CA LEU A 251 -19.62 -11.13 12.01
C LEU A 251 -19.47 -10.89 10.51
N ARG A 252 -19.30 -9.65 10.07
CA ARG A 252 -19.10 -9.29 8.67
C ARG A 252 -17.91 -10.02 8.07
N ARG A 253 -16.78 -10.11 8.78
CA ARG A 253 -15.58 -10.83 8.32
C ARG A 253 -15.77 -12.34 8.20
N ILE A 254 -16.65 -12.95 9.01
CA ILE A 254 -16.95 -14.38 8.89
C ILE A 254 -17.67 -14.68 7.57
N PHE A 255 -18.64 -13.84 7.20
CA PHE A 255 -19.44 -14.05 6.00
C PHE A 255 -18.84 -13.44 4.73
N VAL A 256 -18.04 -12.39 4.86
CA VAL A 256 -17.36 -11.69 3.78
C VAL A 256 -15.91 -11.43 4.19
N PRO A 257 -15.06 -12.47 4.25
CA PRO A 257 -13.65 -12.32 4.63
C PRO A 257 -12.85 -11.51 3.61
N CYS A 258 -13.29 -11.52 2.34
CA CYS A 258 -12.72 -10.72 1.26
C CYS A 258 -13.86 -10.12 0.41
N VAL A 259 -13.97 -8.79 0.40
CA VAL A 259 -15.01 -8.07 -0.36
C VAL A 259 -14.86 -8.32 -1.87
N ASP A 260 -13.63 -8.36 -2.38
CA ASP A 260 -13.36 -8.62 -3.80
C ASP A 260 -13.82 -10.02 -4.24
N PHE A 261 -13.69 -11.03 -3.35
CA PHE A 261 -14.18 -12.37 -3.62
C PHE A 261 -15.72 -12.39 -3.71
N LYS A 262 -16.41 -11.67 -2.81
CA LYS A 262 -17.87 -11.56 -2.85
C LYS A 262 -18.37 -10.80 -4.08
N ILE A 263 -17.66 -9.75 -4.50
CA ILE A 263 -17.92 -9.05 -5.76
C ILE A 263 -17.79 -10.02 -6.94
N TYR A 264 -16.71 -10.79 -7.00
CA TYR A 264 -16.50 -11.78 -8.06
C TYR A 264 -17.59 -12.86 -8.10
N GLU A 265 -17.95 -13.43 -6.95
CA GLU A 265 -19.05 -14.40 -6.81
C GLU A 265 -20.37 -13.84 -7.36
N LEU A 266 -20.71 -12.59 -7.00
CA LEU A 266 -21.92 -11.91 -7.48
C LEU A 266 -21.87 -11.62 -8.98
N LEU A 267 -20.71 -11.21 -9.52
CA LEU A 267 -20.52 -11.01 -10.95
C LEU A 267 -20.68 -12.34 -11.73
N GLN A 268 -20.14 -13.44 -11.21
CA GLN A 268 -20.31 -14.77 -11.83
C GLN A 268 -21.77 -15.23 -11.81
N ARG A 269 -22.48 -15.00 -10.70
CA ARG A 269 -23.91 -15.26 -10.60
C ARG A 269 -24.70 -14.43 -11.61
N LEU A 270 -24.41 -13.14 -11.74
CA LEU A 270 -25.05 -12.26 -12.73
C LEU A 270 -24.77 -12.70 -14.17
N ALA A 271 -23.54 -13.15 -14.45
CA ALA A 271 -23.16 -13.63 -15.78
C ALA A 271 -23.82 -14.96 -16.18
N THR A 272 -24.18 -15.80 -15.22
CA THR A 272 -24.77 -17.14 -15.44
C THR A 272 -26.29 -17.15 -15.34
N LEU A 273 -26.92 -16.12 -14.75
CA LEU A 273 -28.37 -16.00 -14.68
C LEU A 273 -29.01 -15.95 -16.07
N ARG A 274 -29.99 -16.82 -16.30
CA ARG A 274 -30.81 -16.91 -17.51
C ARG A 274 -32.29 -16.93 -17.11
N GLN A 275 -33.17 -16.47 -18.01
CA GLN A 275 -34.61 -16.51 -17.80
C GLN A 275 -35.10 -17.94 -17.61
N GLY A 276 -34.74 -18.86 -18.52
CA GLY A 276 -35.13 -20.26 -18.40
C GLY A 276 -36.66 -20.42 -18.35
N GLY A 277 -37.17 -21.15 -17.36
CA GLY A 277 -38.61 -21.35 -17.15
C GLY A 277 -39.32 -20.22 -16.38
N ASP A 278 -38.60 -19.19 -15.92
CA ASP A 278 -39.19 -18.08 -15.18
C ASP A 278 -39.96 -17.12 -16.11
N SER A 279 -40.97 -16.45 -15.56
CA SER A 279 -41.54 -15.27 -16.21
C SER A 279 -40.50 -14.14 -16.33
N VAL A 280 -40.71 -13.20 -17.26
CA VAL A 280 -39.81 -12.03 -17.40
C VAL A 280 -39.72 -11.24 -16.09
N GLY A 281 -40.83 -11.13 -15.34
CA GLY A 281 -40.88 -10.47 -14.04
C GLY A 281 -40.04 -11.16 -12.97
N GLU A 282 -40.17 -12.47 -12.82
CA GLU A 282 -39.38 -13.25 -11.86
C GLU A 282 -37.89 -13.22 -12.18
N TYR A 283 -37.54 -13.37 -13.47
CA TYR A 283 -36.15 -13.26 -13.93
C TYR A 283 -35.55 -11.87 -13.61
N PHE A 284 -36.29 -10.80 -13.92
CA PHE A 284 -35.85 -9.44 -13.61
C PHE A 284 -35.73 -9.20 -12.10
N GLY A 285 -36.62 -9.80 -11.30
CA GLY A 285 -36.53 -9.78 -9.84
C GLY A 285 -35.24 -10.44 -9.31
N LYS A 286 -34.85 -11.60 -9.86
CA LYS A 286 -33.60 -12.29 -9.51
C LYS A 286 -32.37 -11.43 -9.85
N LEU A 287 -32.35 -10.79 -11.02
CA LEU A 287 -31.30 -9.85 -11.41
C LEU A 287 -31.25 -8.62 -10.51
N SER A 288 -32.41 -8.02 -10.23
CA SER A 288 -32.51 -6.83 -9.38
C SER A 288 -31.99 -7.09 -7.98
N LYS A 289 -32.33 -8.24 -7.40
CA LYS A 289 -31.80 -8.68 -6.11
C LYS A 289 -30.28 -8.81 -6.12
N ALA A 290 -29.72 -9.45 -7.15
CA ALA A 290 -28.27 -9.60 -7.29
C ALA A 290 -27.55 -8.27 -7.52
N TRP A 291 -28.15 -7.33 -8.26
CA TRP A 291 -27.58 -5.99 -8.45
C TRP A 291 -27.64 -5.14 -7.19
N MET A 292 -28.69 -5.26 -6.38
CA MET A 292 -28.80 -4.60 -5.07
C MET A 292 -27.72 -5.13 -4.12
N GLU A 293 -27.56 -6.45 -4.05
CA GLU A 293 -26.50 -7.07 -3.26
C GLU A 293 -25.10 -6.62 -3.73
N LEU A 294 -24.87 -6.56 -5.05
CA LEU A 294 -23.60 -6.07 -5.60
C LEU A 294 -23.33 -4.60 -5.27
N SER A 295 -24.34 -3.74 -5.25
CA SER A 295 -24.14 -2.31 -4.94
C SER A 295 -23.73 -2.04 -3.49
N GLU A 296 -24.01 -2.96 -2.56
CA GLU A 296 -23.54 -2.85 -1.18
C GLU A 296 -22.02 -3.04 -1.08
N PHE A 297 -21.43 -3.83 -1.99
CA PHE A 297 -20.00 -4.15 -2.00
C PHE A 297 -19.19 -3.34 -3.04
N ASP A 298 -19.80 -3.02 -4.18
CA ASP A 298 -19.21 -2.27 -5.29
C ASP A 298 -20.10 -1.05 -5.65
N PRO A 299 -20.12 -0.02 -4.79
CA PRO A 299 -20.94 1.17 -5.02
C PRO A 299 -20.39 2.00 -6.19
N VAL A 300 -21.30 2.57 -6.98
CA VAL A 300 -20.90 3.50 -8.06
C VAL A 300 -20.23 4.72 -7.44
N PRO A 301 -19.00 5.11 -7.86
CA PRO A 301 -18.30 6.24 -7.29
C PRO A 301 -19.13 7.53 -7.39
N GLU A 302 -19.39 8.16 -6.24
CA GLU A 302 -20.02 9.47 -6.16
C GLU A 302 -18.96 10.57 -6.10
N CYS A 303 -19.14 11.65 -6.86
CA CYS A 303 -18.32 12.83 -6.63
C CYS A 303 -18.88 13.61 -5.44
N LYS A 304 -18.07 13.77 -4.40
CA LYS A 304 -18.39 14.62 -3.24
C LYS A 304 -18.19 16.11 -3.53
N CYS A 305 -17.74 16.44 -4.73
CA CYS A 305 -17.62 17.80 -5.21
C CYS A 305 -19.02 18.35 -5.52
N GLY A 306 -19.58 19.17 -4.64
CA GLY A 306 -20.91 19.78 -4.79
C GLY A 306 -21.00 20.84 -5.92
N GLY A 307 -20.41 20.57 -7.10
CA GLY A 307 -20.39 21.50 -8.22
C GLY A 307 -19.32 21.26 -9.29
N CYS A 308 -18.61 20.12 -9.33
CA CYS A 308 -17.64 19.89 -10.41
C CYS A 308 -18.31 19.29 -11.65
N GLY A 309 -18.01 19.86 -12.82
CA GLY A 309 -18.41 19.34 -14.14
C GLY A 309 -17.70 18.03 -14.53
N CYS A 310 -17.24 17.25 -13.56
CA CYS A 310 -16.58 15.98 -13.78
C CYS A 310 -17.59 14.95 -14.30
N GLU A 311 -17.45 14.62 -15.58
CA GLU A 311 -18.24 13.57 -16.22
C GLU A 311 -17.94 12.16 -15.67
N GLY A 312 -16.96 11.99 -14.77
CA GLY A 312 -16.56 10.68 -14.24
C GLY A 312 -17.70 9.93 -13.53
N ALA A 313 -18.40 10.57 -12.59
CA ALA A 313 -19.52 9.94 -11.88
C ALA A 313 -20.71 9.67 -12.81
N LYS A 314 -20.97 10.58 -13.77
CA LYS A 314 -22.00 10.40 -14.80
C LYS A 314 -21.67 9.20 -15.71
N ARG A 315 -20.45 9.13 -16.25
CA ARG A 315 -19.96 8.02 -17.07
C ARG A 315 -19.98 6.70 -16.31
N ALA A 316 -19.64 6.69 -15.02
CA ALA A 316 -19.71 5.48 -14.18
C ALA A 316 -21.15 4.99 -13.98
N LYS A 317 -22.11 5.90 -13.73
CA LYS A 317 -23.54 5.56 -13.68
C LYS A 317 -24.04 5.03 -15.01
N GLU A 318 -23.72 5.69 -16.12
CA GLU A 318 -24.10 5.27 -17.47
C GLU A 318 -23.50 3.90 -17.85
N ALA A 319 -22.24 3.66 -17.49
CA ALA A 319 -21.56 2.37 -17.69
C ALA A 319 -22.26 1.25 -16.90
N ARG A 320 -22.57 1.49 -15.61
CA ARG A 320 -23.28 0.50 -14.78
C ARG A 320 -24.68 0.20 -15.31
N GLU A 321 -25.42 1.22 -15.75
CA GLU A 321 -26.72 1.01 -16.39
C GLU A 321 -26.60 0.24 -17.70
N LYS A 322 -25.57 0.50 -18.50
CA LYS A 322 -25.28 -0.24 -19.73
C LYS A 322 -25.01 -1.73 -19.45
N GLU A 323 -24.18 -2.04 -18.46
CA GLU A 323 -23.92 -3.42 -18.03
C GLU A 323 -25.20 -4.13 -17.57
N ARG A 324 -26.00 -3.52 -16.69
CA ARG A 324 -27.27 -4.09 -16.20
C ARG A 324 -28.24 -4.39 -17.36
N ARG A 325 -28.34 -3.47 -18.31
CA ARG A 325 -29.17 -3.62 -19.52
C ARG A 325 -28.71 -4.80 -20.37
N TYR A 326 -27.41 -4.95 -20.61
CA TYR A 326 -26.89 -6.07 -21.39
C TYR A 326 -27.03 -7.41 -20.66
N ALA A 327 -26.75 -7.45 -19.36
CA ALA A 327 -26.95 -8.66 -18.54
C ALA A 327 -28.40 -9.14 -18.60
N PHE A 328 -29.38 -8.23 -18.46
CA PHE A 328 -30.79 -8.56 -18.64
C PHE A 328 -31.11 -9.09 -20.04
N LEU A 329 -30.75 -8.33 -21.07
CA LEU A 329 -31.11 -8.67 -22.45
C LEU A 329 -30.51 -9.99 -22.92
N MET A 330 -29.25 -10.26 -22.56
CA MET A 330 -28.52 -11.46 -22.98
C MET A 330 -28.98 -12.73 -22.27
N GLY A 331 -29.59 -12.62 -21.08
CA GLY A 331 -30.13 -13.77 -20.38
C GLY A 331 -31.60 -14.09 -20.68
N LEU A 332 -32.31 -13.26 -21.45
CA LEU A 332 -33.66 -13.55 -21.92
C LEU A 332 -33.70 -14.76 -22.88
N ASN A 333 -34.83 -15.46 -22.92
CA ASN A 333 -35.07 -16.55 -23.85
C ASN A 333 -35.09 -16.07 -25.31
N LYS A 334 -34.87 -17.00 -26.25
CA LYS A 334 -34.79 -16.72 -27.70
C LYS A 334 -36.08 -16.12 -28.28
N GLU A 335 -37.22 -16.37 -27.65
CA GLU A 335 -38.51 -15.80 -28.07
C GLU A 335 -38.55 -14.26 -27.98
N PHE A 336 -37.65 -13.65 -27.20
CA PHE A 336 -37.53 -12.19 -27.08
C PHE A 336 -36.44 -11.57 -27.98
N ASP A 337 -35.83 -12.33 -28.90
CA ASP A 337 -34.73 -11.88 -29.78
C ASP A 337 -35.08 -10.60 -30.55
N TYR A 338 -36.32 -10.51 -31.06
CA TYR A 338 -36.80 -9.32 -31.77
C TYR A 338 -36.78 -8.07 -30.87
N VAL A 339 -37.29 -8.17 -29.64
CA VAL A 339 -37.31 -7.06 -28.68
C VAL A 339 -35.90 -6.71 -28.23
N ARG A 340 -35.04 -7.72 -28.03
CA ARG A 340 -33.62 -7.54 -27.72
C ARG A 340 -32.93 -6.70 -28.80
N MET A 341 -33.06 -7.08 -30.07
CA MET A 341 -32.47 -6.33 -31.20
C MET A 341 -33.03 -4.91 -31.29
N LYS A 342 -34.34 -4.75 -31.10
CA LYS A 342 -35.01 -3.43 -31.08
C LYS A 342 -34.48 -2.52 -29.97
N VAL A 343 -34.18 -3.06 -28.79
CA VAL A 343 -33.61 -2.28 -27.67
C VAL A 343 -32.15 -1.94 -27.93
N MET A 344 -31.35 -2.88 -28.46
CA MET A 344 -29.93 -2.68 -28.75
C MET A 344 -29.68 -1.65 -29.86
N ASN A 345 -30.55 -1.59 -30.88
CA ASN A 345 -30.38 -0.71 -32.04
C ASN A 345 -30.97 0.71 -31.85
N LYS A 346 -31.46 1.06 -30.65
CA LYS A 346 -31.93 2.42 -30.38
C LYS A 346 -30.74 3.39 -30.30
N LYS A 347 -30.83 4.51 -31.03
CA LYS A 347 -29.84 5.61 -31.01
C LYS A 347 -29.52 6.11 -29.59
N ASN A 348 -30.53 6.16 -28.72
CA ASN A 348 -30.39 6.42 -27.29
C ASN A 348 -30.84 5.17 -26.50
N PRO A 349 -29.92 4.43 -25.86
CA PRO A 349 -30.25 3.20 -25.13
C PRO A 349 -31.18 3.46 -23.92
N PRO A 350 -32.36 2.82 -23.84
CA PRO A 350 -33.32 3.08 -22.76
C PRO A 350 -32.95 2.35 -21.48
N SER A 351 -33.17 2.93 -20.29
CA SER A 351 -32.77 2.37 -18.98
C SER A 351 -33.16 0.90 -18.81
N VAL A 352 -32.52 0.17 -17.90
CA VAL A 352 -32.82 -1.25 -17.65
C VAL A 352 -34.31 -1.49 -17.33
N HIS A 353 -34.96 -0.59 -16.58
CA HIS A 353 -36.41 -0.65 -16.29
C HIS A 353 -37.26 -0.40 -17.53
N ALA A 354 -36.88 0.57 -18.37
CA ALA A 354 -37.58 0.83 -19.62
C ALA A 354 -37.45 -0.34 -20.60
N ALA A 355 -36.28 -1.00 -20.64
CA ALA A 355 -36.08 -2.23 -21.41
C ALA A 355 -36.95 -3.38 -20.87
N TYR A 356 -37.02 -3.54 -19.55
CA TYR A 356 -37.91 -4.51 -18.90
C TYR A 356 -39.38 -4.31 -19.30
N GLU A 357 -39.90 -3.09 -19.23
CA GLU A 357 -41.28 -2.78 -19.64
C GLU A 357 -41.56 -3.15 -21.10
N MET A 358 -40.60 -2.90 -21.99
CA MET A 358 -40.73 -3.26 -23.41
C MET A 358 -40.84 -4.78 -23.60
N VAL A 359 -40.10 -5.57 -22.82
CA VAL A 359 -40.13 -7.03 -22.86
C VAL A 359 -41.42 -7.58 -22.23
N VAL A 360 -41.86 -7.02 -21.09
CA VAL A 360 -43.12 -7.41 -20.44
C VAL A 360 -44.31 -7.18 -21.36
N ARG A 361 -44.38 -6.02 -22.05
CA ARG A 361 -45.44 -5.78 -23.05
C ARG A 361 -45.45 -6.83 -24.15
N SER A 362 -44.26 -7.24 -24.61
CA SER A 362 -44.14 -8.31 -25.60
C SER A 362 -44.58 -9.67 -25.04
N GLU A 363 -44.24 -9.97 -23.79
CA GLU A 363 -44.67 -11.21 -23.11
C GLU A 363 -46.20 -11.28 -23.02
N SER A 364 -46.87 -10.18 -22.66
CA SER A 364 -48.34 -10.10 -22.61
C SER A 364 -48.99 -10.32 -23.98
N ILE A 365 -48.45 -9.73 -25.04
CA ILE A 365 -48.95 -9.92 -26.42
C ILE A 365 -48.79 -11.39 -26.85
N MET A 366 -47.65 -12.01 -26.54
CA MET A 366 -47.42 -13.43 -26.85
C MET A 366 -48.35 -14.35 -26.07
N LYS A 367 -48.65 -14.05 -24.80
CA LYS A 367 -49.64 -14.79 -24.00
C LYS A 367 -51.05 -14.65 -24.57
N TRP A 368 -51.43 -13.45 -25.00
CA TRP A 368 -52.73 -13.19 -25.64
C TRP A 368 -52.88 -13.92 -26.97
N ASN A 369 -51.84 -13.95 -27.82
CA ASN A 369 -51.87 -14.69 -29.10
C ASN A 369 -51.84 -16.22 -28.95
N ARG A 370 -51.50 -16.75 -27.77
CA ARG A 370 -51.48 -18.19 -27.44
C ARG A 370 -52.74 -18.66 -26.70
N SER A 371 -53.62 -17.73 -26.30
CA SER A 371 -54.93 -17.99 -25.67
C SER A 371 -56.02 -17.91 -26.72
#